data_AF-A0A4Q3XIW8-F1
#
_entry.id   AF-A0A4Q3XIW8-F1
#
_cell.length_a   1.000
_cell.length_b   1.000
_cell.length_c   1.000
_cell.angle_alpha   90.00
_cell.angle_beta   90.00
_cell.angle_gamma   90.00
#
_symmetry.space_group_name_H-M   'P 1'
#
loop_
_entity.id
_entity.type
_entity.pdbx_description
1 polymer ?
#
loop_
_entity_poly.entity_id
_entity_poly.type
_entity_poly.pdbx_seq_one_letter_code
_entity_poly.pdbx_strand_id
1 'polypeptide(L)'
;MKTLSMPRPVAIGVVVLTMAGFLSQTAIPAPKAQLSREAKMEWIAHSLREMQTIKPGMTGKQLLKVFTVEGGVQQIPPTRYVYRDCPMIKVDIEWKNVHQPRPTQTHKKTFVISKISKPYLEGSIVD
;
A
#
# COMPACT_ATOMS: atom_id res chain seq x y z
N MET A 1 16.84 59.12 62.77
CA MET A 1 15.61 59.62 62.12
C MET A 1 15.39 58.81 60.85
N LYS A 2 14.13 58.43 60.57
CA LYS A 2 13.64 57.75 59.34
C LYS A 2 14.08 58.56 58.08
N THR A 3 14.32 58.01 56.88
CA THR A 3 13.33 57.42 55.95
C THR A 3 13.98 56.84 54.69
N LEU A 4 13.33 55.83 54.10
CA LEU A 4 13.49 55.30 52.72
C LEU A 4 13.36 56.37 51.61
N SER A 5 13.92 56.08 50.41
CA SER A 5 13.19 56.00 49.11
C SER A 5 14.06 56.38 47.89
N MET A 6 14.15 55.51 46.89
CA MET A 6 14.71 55.76 45.55
C MET A 6 13.72 56.51 44.63
N PRO A 7 14.18 57.05 43.48
CA PRO A 7 13.63 56.63 42.17
C PRO A 7 14.66 56.49 41.01
N ARG A 8 14.33 55.61 40.03
CA ARG A 8 15.00 55.31 38.71
C ARG A 8 14.62 56.41 37.64
N PRO A 9 15.08 56.50 36.35
CA PRO A 9 15.55 55.46 35.39
C PRO A 9 16.51 55.88 34.21
N VAL A 10 16.74 54.93 33.26
CA VAL A 10 17.08 55.03 31.81
C VAL A 10 18.51 55.37 31.33
N ALA A 11 19.11 54.44 30.58
CA ALA A 11 19.79 54.73 29.31
C ALA A 11 19.60 53.55 28.34
N ILE A 12 18.91 53.84 27.24
CA ILE A 12 18.58 52.96 26.11
C ILE A 12 19.82 52.81 25.23
N GLY A 13 20.20 51.58 24.89
CA GLY A 13 21.25 51.30 23.91
C GLY A 13 20.80 50.24 22.93
N VAL A 14 20.12 50.65 21.86
CA VAL A 14 19.86 49.83 20.68
C VAL A 14 20.97 50.12 19.68
N VAL A 15 21.77 49.11 19.33
CA VAL A 15 22.57 49.12 18.09
C VAL A 15 22.36 47.77 17.40
N VAL A 16 21.98 47.89 16.13
CA VAL A 16 21.48 46.85 15.23
C VAL A 16 22.60 46.40 14.27
N LEU A 17 22.54 45.11 13.89
CA LEU A 17 23.11 44.48 12.67
C LEU A 17 24.61 44.15 12.60
N THR A 18 24.92 42.84 12.55
CA THR A 18 25.61 42.23 11.40
C THR A 18 25.09 40.81 11.15
N MET A 19 24.59 40.61 9.93
CA MET A 19 24.08 39.37 9.33
C MET A 19 25.19 38.33 9.10
N ALA A 20 24.91 37.07 9.43
CA ALA A 20 25.18 35.88 8.60
C ALA A 20 24.49 34.67 9.24
N GLY A 21 23.16 34.70 9.30
CA GLY A 21 22.35 33.60 9.78
C GLY A 21 22.31 32.46 8.78
N PHE A 22 23.09 31.41 9.00
CA PHE A 22 22.74 30.07 8.54
C PHE A 22 21.70 29.48 9.51
N LEU A 23 20.47 29.97 9.42
CA LEU A 23 19.32 29.22 9.96
C LEU A 23 18.93 28.17 8.91
N SER A 24 19.58 27.02 8.96
CA SER A 24 19.06 25.82 8.32
C SER A 24 17.70 25.49 8.94
N GLN A 25 16.62 25.92 8.29
CA GLN A 25 15.27 25.48 8.63
C GLN A 25 15.16 23.98 8.32
N THR A 26 15.38 23.13 9.32
CA THR A 26 14.85 21.76 9.25
C THR A 26 13.35 21.87 9.44
N ALA A 27 12.59 21.87 8.34
CA ALA A 27 11.14 21.76 8.40
C ALA A 27 10.79 20.45 9.11
N ILE A 28 10.37 20.53 10.37
CA ILE A 28 9.86 19.38 11.12
C ILE A 28 8.60 18.94 10.37
N PRO A 29 8.55 17.73 9.78
CA PRO A 29 7.36 17.29 9.08
C PRO A 29 6.18 17.26 10.05
N ALA A 30 5.07 17.89 9.66
CA ALA A 30 3.88 17.98 10.49
C ALA A 30 3.38 16.57 10.89
N PRO A 31 2.97 16.33 12.16
CA PRO A 31 2.57 15.01 12.67
C PRO A 31 1.51 14.27 11.81
N LYS A 32 0.63 15.02 11.13
CA LYS A 32 -0.42 14.46 10.27
C LYS A 32 0.13 13.75 9.02
N ALA A 33 1.21 14.26 8.43
CA ALA A 33 1.80 13.65 7.24
C ALA A 33 2.49 12.32 7.57
N GLN A 34 3.09 12.23 8.75
CA GLN A 34 3.79 11.03 9.22
C GLN A 34 2.81 9.88 9.53
N LEU A 35 1.74 10.15 10.29
CA LEU A 35 0.67 9.17 10.57
C LEU A 35 0.06 8.62 9.26
N SER A 36 -0.13 9.48 8.25
CA SER A 36 -0.65 9.07 6.94
C SER A 36 0.30 8.16 6.16
N ARG A 37 1.62 8.32 6.33
CA ARG A 37 2.63 7.48 5.67
C ARG A 37 2.70 6.11 6.32
N GLU A 38 2.72 6.08 7.65
CA GLU A 38 2.72 4.85 8.45
C GLU A 38 1.48 4.02 8.15
N ALA A 39 0.29 4.62 8.16
CA ALA A 39 -0.96 3.95 7.81
C ALA A 39 -0.96 3.38 6.38
N LYS A 40 -0.37 4.10 5.41
CA LYS A 40 -0.22 3.60 4.03
C LYS A 40 0.72 2.39 3.96
N MET A 41 1.84 2.45 4.68
CA MET A 41 2.79 1.34 4.71
C MET A 41 2.20 0.11 5.41
N GLU A 42 1.47 0.31 6.50
CA GLU A 42 0.72 -0.73 7.21
C GLU A 42 -0.29 -1.39 6.27
N TRP A 43 -1.07 -0.59 5.53
CA TRP A 43 -2.03 -1.10 4.55
C TRP A 43 -1.34 -1.89 3.42
N ILE A 44 -0.27 -1.37 2.82
CA ILE A 44 0.49 -2.10 1.78
C ILE A 44 1.00 -3.43 2.33
N ALA A 45 1.58 -3.43 3.53
CA ALA A 45 2.11 -4.63 4.16
C ALA A 45 0.99 -5.66 4.45
N HIS A 46 -0.17 -5.19 4.91
CA HIS A 46 -1.35 -6.03 5.09
C HIS A 46 -1.83 -6.64 3.78
N SER A 47 -2.02 -5.84 2.74
CA SER A 47 -2.45 -6.29 1.42
C SER A 47 -1.48 -7.32 0.82
N LEU A 48 -0.16 -7.10 0.99
CA LEU A 48 0.87 -8.06 0.59
C LEU A 48 0.74 -9.40 1.34
N ARG A 49 0.50 -9.38 2.65
CA ARG A 49 0.29 -10.59 3.44
C ARG A 49 -0.94 -11.35 2.99
N GLU A 50 -2.04 -10.66 2.72
CA GLU A 50 -3.28 -11.26 2.24
C GLU A 50 -3.09 -11.91 0.87
N MET A 51 -2.51 -11.20 -0.10
CA MET A 51 -2.20 -11.75 -1.42
C MET A 51 -1.29 -12.98 -1.34
N GLN A 52 -0.32 -12.98 -0.42
CA GLN A 52 0.58 -14.11 -0.20
C GLN A 52 -0.10 -15.36 0.36
N THR A 53 -1.34 -15.28 0.85
CA THR A 53 -2.10 -16.48 1.27
C THR A 53 -2.44 -17.38 0.09
N ILE A 54 -2.50 -16.84 -1.14
CA ILE A 54 -2.77 -17.61 -2.34
C ILE A 54 -1.48 -18.32 -2.79
N LYS A 55 -1.55 -19.64 -2.93
CA LYS A 55 -0.40 -20.50 -3.25
C LYS A 55 -0.71 -21.46 -4.40
N PRO A 56 0.34 -21.99 -5.07
CA PRO A 56 0.20 -23.14 -5.96
C PRO A 56 -0.55 -24.30 -5.28
N GLY A 57 -1.38 -25.01 -6.04
CA GLY A 57 -2.25 -26.09 -5.58
C GLY A 57 -3.65 -25.63 -5.14
N MET A 58 -3.85 -24.33 -4.90
CA MET A 58 -5.18 -23.80 -4.59
C MET A 58 -6.09 -23.74 -5.83
N THR A 59 -7.40 -23.77 -5.60
CA THR A 59 -8.41 -23.70 -6.66
C THR A 59 -8.72 -22.27 -7.08
N GLY A 60 -9.27 -22.07 -8.28
CA GLY A 60 -9.75 -20.76 -8.71
C GLY A 60 -10.82 -20.16 -7.77
N LYS A 61 -11.64 -20.98 -7.11
CA LYS A 61 -12.59 -20.50 -6.10
C LYS A 61 -11.91 -19.86 -4.89
N GLN A 62 -10.75 -20.38 -4.48
CA GLN A 62 -9.97 -19.81 -3.38
C GLN A 62 -9.25 -18.53 -3.82
N LEU A 63 -8.67 -18.52 -5.02
CA LEU A 63 -8.09 -17.31 -5.64
C LEU A 63 -9.09 -16.17 -5.65
N LEU A 64 -10.31 -16.45 -6.10
CA LEU A 64 -11.39 -15.47 -6.21
C LEU A 64 -11.85 -14.92 -4.85
N LYS A 65 -11.35 -15.37 -3.70
CA LYS A 65 -11.65 -14.72 -2.40
C LYS A 65 -10.80 -13.48 -2.18
N VAL A 66 -9.57 -13.46 -2.70
CA VAL A 66 -8.58 -12.38 -2.50
C VAL A 66 -8.43 -11.52 -3.76
N PHE A 67 -8.53 -12.17 -4.92
CA PHE A 67 -8.43 -11.53 -6.22
C PHE A 67 -9.77 -11.57 -6.97
N THR A 68 -9.87 -10.77 -8.02
CA THR A 68 -10.94 -10.85 -9.02
C THR A 68 -10.33 -10.88 -10.43
N VAL A 69 -11.10 -11.34 -11.41
CA VAL A 69 -10.67 -11.36 -12.81
C VAL A 69 -10.46 -9.91 -13.26
N GLU A 70 -9.35 -9.64 -13.93
CA GLU A 70 -9.15 -8.34 -14.58
C GLU A 70 -10.18 -8.16 -15.71
N GLY A 71 -10.72 -6.94 -15.84
CA GLY A 71 -11.59 -6.57 -16.96
C GLY A 71 -10.94 -6.75 -18.34
N GLY A 72 -11.74 -6.62 -19.39
CA GLY A 72 -11.31 -6.83 -20.77
C GLY A 72 -11.32 -8.29 -21.24
N VAL A 73 -10.77 -8.53 -22.43
CA VAL A 73 -10.81 -9.84 -23.11
C VAL A 73 -9.67 -10.73 -22.61
N GLN A 74 -10.01 -11.86 -22.00
CA GLN A 74 -9.05 -12.88 -21.56
C GLN A 74 -9.38 -14.27 -22.10
N GLN A 75 -8.37 -15.15 -22.11
CA GLN A 75 -8.55 -16.57 -22.36
C GLN A 75 -9.36 -17.24 -21.23
N ILE A 76 -9.96 -18.40 -21.49
CA ILE A 76 -10.63 -19.22 -20.47
C ILE A 76 -9.78 -20.48 -20.20
N PRO A 77 -9.30 -20.70 -18.96
CA PRO A 77 -9.49 -19.85 -17.77
C PRO A 77 -8.68 -18.54 -17.83
N PRO A 78 -9.17 -17.45 -17.20
CA PRO A 78 -8.44 -16.18 -17.14
C PRO A 78 -7.07 -16.38 -16.51
N THR A 79 -6.06 -15.71 -17.03
CA THR A 79 -4.69 -15.79 -16.53
C THR A 79 -4.31 -14.56 -15.71
N ARG A 80 -5.02 -13.45 -15.84
CA ARG A 80 -4.71 -12.21 -15.13
C ARG A 80 -5.80 -11.81 -14.16
N TYR A 81 -5.37 -11.53 -12.94
CA TYR A 81 -6.25 -11.19 -11.83
C TYR A 81 -5.75 -9.94 -11.12
N VAL A 82 -6.69 -9.17 -10.59
CA VAL A 82 -6.41 -7.95 -9.82
C VAL A 82 -6.81 -8.14 -8.36
N TYR A 83 -6.07 -7.50 -7.46
CA TYR A 83 -6.39 -7.51 -6.04
C TYR A 83 -7.70 -6.76 -5.80
N ARG A 84 -8.60 -7.34 -4.99
CA ARG A 84 -9.97 -6.83 -4.81
C ARG A 84 -10.01 -5.40 -4.27
N ASP A 85 -9.11 -5.05 -3.36
CA ASP A 85 -9.10 -3.72 -2.73
C ASP A 85 -8.25 -2.70 -3.50
N CYS A 86 -7.51 -3.13 -4.53
CA CYS A 86 -6.72 -2.24 -5.37
C CYS A 86 -6.50 -2.83 -6.77
N PRO A 87 -7.31 -2.44 -7.78
CA PRO A 87 -7.22 -2.98 -9.15
C PRO A 87 -5.89 -2.73 -9.88
N MET A 88 -5.05 -1.85 -9.33
CA MET A 88 -3.70 -1.60 -9.86
C MET A 88 -2.70 -2.71 -9.49
N ILE A 89 -2.99 -3.51 -8.46
CA ILE A 89 -2.13 -4.62 -8.07
C ILE A 89 -2.61 -5.87 -8.81
N LYS A 90 -1.73 -6.43 -9.64
CA LYS A 90 -2.05 -7.56 -10.51
C LYS A 90 -1.18 -8.77 -10.20
N VAL A 91 -1.71 -9.93 -10.55
CA VAL A 91 -0.98 -11.21 -10.58
C VAL A 91 -1.33 -11.99 -11.85
N ASP A 92 -0.33 -12.67 -12.39
CA ASP A 92 -0.51 -13.63 -13.47
C ASP A 92 -0.53 -15.06 -12.89
N ILE A 93 -1.45 -15.87 -13.41
CA ILE A 93 -1.74 -17.23 -12.98
C ILE A 93 -1.51 -18.18 -14.14
N GLU A 94 -0.68 -19.20 -13.89
CA GLU A 94 -0.66 -20.40 -14.70
C GLU A 94 -1.57 -21.46 -14.07
N TRP A 95 -2.36 -22.13 -14.91
CA TRP A 95 -3.28 -23.18 -14.50
C TRP A 95 -2.78 -24.57 -14.85
N LYS A 96 -2.95 -25.51 -13.93
CA LYS A 96 -2.83 -26.95 -14.19
C LYS A 96 -4.20 -27.59 -14.20
N ASN A 97 -4.50 -28.32 -15.27
CA ASN A 97 -5.70 -29.13 -15.36
C ASN A 97 -5.51 -30.40 -14.51
N VAL A 98 -6.42 -30.63 -13.58
CA VAL A 98 -6.47 -31.88 -12.80
C VAL A 98 -7.62 -32.70 -13.34
N HIS A 99 -7.31 -33.75 -14.10
CA HIS A 99 -8.32 -34.70 -14.54
C HIS A 99 -8.78 -35.49 -13.31
N GLN A 100 -10.06 -35.40 -12.96
CA GLN A 100 -10.65 -36.30 -11.97
C GLN A 100 -11.25 -37.48 -12.74
N PRO A 101 -10.70 -38.69 -12.64
CA PRO A 101 -11.31 -39.88 -13.21
C PRO A 101 -12.53 -40.23 -12.34
N ARG A 102 -13.69 -39.68 -12.67
CA ARG A 102 -14.98 -40.18 -12.17
C ARG A 102 -15.88 -40.53 -13.35
N PRO A 103 -16.35 -41.79 -13.45
CA PRO A 103 -17.00 -42.30 -14.65
C PRO A 103 -18.43 -41.78 -14.90
N THR A 104 -18.99 -40.92 -14.04
CA THR A 104 -20.43 -40.59 -14.07
C THR A 104 -20.79 -39.11 -14.00
N GLN A 105 -19.83 -38.19 -14.06
CA GLN A 105 -20.13 -36.75 -14.07
C GLN A 105 -19.45 -36.08 -15.27
N THR A 106 -20.25 -35.34 -16.04
CA THR A 106 -19.87 -34.41 -17.10
C THR A 106 -18.49 -33.81 -16.80
N HIS A 107 -17.49 -34.06 -17.66
CA HIS A 107 -16.08 -33.71 -17.47
C HIS A 107 -15.88 -32.23 -17.09
N LYS A 108 -16.04 -31.88 -15.82
CA LYS A 108 -15.83 -30.52 -15.35
C LYS A 108 -14.33 -30.35 -15.13
N LYS A 109 -13.66 -29.76 -16.14
CA LYS A 109 -12.25 -29.39 -16.04
C LYS A 109 -12.05 -28.58 -14.76
N THR A 110 -11.31 -29.14 -13.81
CA THR A 110 -10.96 -28.47 -12.57
C THR A 110 -9.54 -27.96 -12.71
N PHE A 111 -9.37 -26.65 -12.58
CA PHE A 111 -8.07 -26.01 -12.65
C PHE A 111 -7.57 -25.68 -11.23
N VAL A 112 -6.30 -25.98 -11.00
CA VAL A 112 -5.57 -25.54 -9.81
C VAL A 112 -4.42 -24.63 -10.24
N ILE A 113 -4.04 -23.70 -9.37
CA ILE A 113 -2.92 -22.79 -9.63
C ILE A 113 -1.64 -23.64 -9.71
N SER A 114 -0.97 -23.64 -10.86
CA SER A 114 0.39 -24.19 -10.97
C SER A 114 1.43 -23.17 -10.56
N LYS A 115 1.25 -21.92 -10.99
CA LYS A 115 2.11 -20.80 -10.63
C LYS A 115 1.28 -19.53 -10.44
N ILE A 116 1.78 -18.68 -9.56
CA ILE A 116 1.29 -17.33 -9.33
C ILE A 116 2.51 -16.40 -9.33
N SER A 117 2.44 -15.31 -10.07
CA SER A 117 3.50 -14.29 -10.09
C SER A 117 3.64 -13.60 -8.73
N LYS A 118 4.74 -12.87 -8.52
CA LYS A 118 4.75 -11.84 -7.48
C LYS A 118 3.72 -10.76 -7.84
N PRO A 119 3.03 -10.14 -6.86
CA PRO A 119 2.19 -8.99 -7.13
C PRO A 119 3.01 -7.87 -7.77
N TYR A 120 2.47 -7.25 -8.82
CA TYR A 120 3.09 -6.14 -9.52
C TYR A 120 2.08 -5.03 -9.76
N LEU A 121 2.57 -3.82 -10.01
CA LEU A 121 1.74 -2.65 -10.28
C LEU A 121 1.63 -2.44 -11.78
N GLU A 122 0.40 -2.23 -12.24
CA GLU A 122 0.09 -1.85 -13.60
C GLU A 122 -1.20 -1.00 -13.57
N GLY A 123 -1.40 -0.11 -14.56
CA GLY A 123 -2.59 0.73 -14.63
C GLY A 123 -3.88 -0.11 -14.59
N SER A 124 -4.89 0.41 -13.88
CA SER A 124 -6.22 -0.22 -13.88
C SER A 124 -6.80 -0.17 -15.28
N ILE A 125 -7.24 -1.32 -15.78
CA ILE A 125 -8.09 -1.36 -16.97
C ILE A 125 -9.50 -1.05 -16.47
N VAL A 126 -9.91 0.20 -16.66
CA VAL A 126 -11.29 0.65 -16.41
C VAL A 126 -12.04 0.42 -17.72
N ASP A 127 -13.12 -0.35 -17.68
CA ASP A 127 -14.10 -0.40 -18.78
C ASP A 127 -14.81 0.95 -18.93
#